data_AF-A0A1D7QIH1-F1
#
_entry.id   AF-A0A1D7QIH1-F1
#
_cell.length_a   1.000
_cell.length_b   1.000
_cell.length_c   1.000
_cell.angle_alpha   90.00
_cell.angle_beta   90.00
_cell.angle_gamma   90.00
#
_symmetry.space_group_name_H-M   'P 1'
#
loop_
_entity.id
_entity.type
_entity.pdbx_description
1 polymer ?
#
loop_
_entity_poly.entity_id
_entity_poly.type
_entity_poly.pdbx_seq_one_letter_code
_entity_poly.pdbx_strand_id
1 'polypeptide(L)' 'MTEKEFLDYCKGQVSGPLKDEDIILMLTAWGGIKHSLGYHKALDDHDITPDQDTQNQDSQ' A
#
# COMPACT_ATOMS: atom_id res chain seq x y z
N MET A 1 -6.92 0.65 10.67
CA MET A 1 -7.61 0.29 9.42
C MET A 1 -7.42 -1.19 9.18
N THR A 2 -8.51 -1.91 9.00
CA THR A 2 -8.61 -3.31 8.57
C THR A 2 -8.88 -3.39 7.07
N GLU A 3 -8.74 -4.58 6.46
CA GLU A 3 -9.07 -4.79 5.05
C GLU A 3 -10.51 -4.37 4.72
N LYS A 4 -11.46 -4.75 5.58
CA LYS A 4 -12.87 -4.39 5.42
C LYS A 4 -13.08 -2.88 5.44
N GLU A 5 -12.49 -2.18 6.41
CA GLU A 5 -12.58 -0.72 6.50
C GLU A 5 -11.97 -0.02 5.29
N PHE A 6 -10.87 -0.56 4.75
CA PHE A 6 -10.26 -0.05 3.52
C PHE A 6 -11.17 -0.25 2.31
N LEU A 7 -11.75 -1.44 2.14
CA LEU A 7 -12.68 -1.71 1.06
C LEU A 7 -13.94 -0.83 1.16
N ASP A 8 -14.50 -0.69 2.35
CA ASP A 8 -15.66 0.16 2.60
C ASP A 8 -15.34 1.63 2.26
N TYR A 9 -14.13 2.10 2.61
CA TYR A 9 -13.64 3.42 2.21
C TYR A 9 -13.57 3.56 0.68
N CYS A 10 -12.89 2.65 -0.02
CA CYS A 10 -12.75 2.70 -1.48
C CYS A 10 -14.11 2.68 -2.19
N LYS A 11 -15.02 1.82 -1.76
CA LYS A 11 -16.39 1.74 -2.29
C LYS A 11 -17.17 3.02 -2.09
N GLY A 12 -16.93 3.77 -1.01
CA GLY A 12 -17.52 5.07 -0.77
C GLY A 12 -16.96 6.21 -1.64
N GLN A 13 -15.80 6.02 -2.29
CA GLN A 13 -15.17 7.03 -3.16
C GLN A 13 -15.55 6.89 -4.63
N VAL A 14 -16.13 5.75 -5.02
CA VAL A 14 -16.44 5.43 -6.42
C VAL A 14 -17.94 5.24 -6.59
N SER A 15 -18.44 5.51 -7.79
CA SER A 15 -19.86 5.36 -8.12
C SER A 15 -20.04 4.39 -9.28
N GLY A 16 -21.19 3.72 -9.30
CA GLY A 16 -21.53 2.71 -10.32
C GLY A 16 -21.23 1.27 -9.89
N PRO A 17 -21.55 0.30 -10.77
CA PRO A 17 -21.32 -1.11 -10.50
C PRO A 17 -19.81 -1.41 -10.50
N LEU A 18 -19.35 -2.07 -9.44
CA LEU A 18 -17.98 -2.55 -9.32
C LEU A 18 -17.84 -3.90 -10.01
N LYS A 19 -16.73 -4.06 -10.73
CA LYS A 19 -16.31 -5.34 -11.28
C LYS A 19 -15.35 -6.02 -10.33
N ASP A 20 -15.14 -7.32 -10.53
CA ASP A 20 -14.20 -8.09 -9.72
C ASP A 20 -12.78 -7.54 -9.86
N GLU A 21 -12.39 -7.03 -11.03
CA GLU A 21 -11.09 -6.40 -11.25
C GLU A 21 -10.89 -5.16 -10.37
N ASP A 22 -11.95 -4.39 -10.10
CA ASP A 22 -11.87 -3.22 -9.21
C ASP A 22 -11.58 -3.66 -7.77
N ILE A 23 -12.20 -4.76 -7.33
CA ILE A 23 -11.98 -5.35 -6.00
C ILE A 23 -10.55 -5.88 -5.88
N ILE A 24 -10.05 -6.58 -6.91
CA ILE A 24 -8.67 -7.08 -6.95
C ILE A 24 -7.68 -5.91 -6.88
N LEU A 25 -7.93 -4.82 -7.60
CA LEU A 25 -7.08 -3.63 -7.57
C LEU A 25 -7.06 -2.99 -6.18
N MET A 26 -8.23 -2.82 -5.54
CA MET A 26 -8.33 -2.31 -4.18
C MET A 26 -7.53 -3.18 -3.20
N LEU A 27 -7.72 -4.51 -3.23
CA LEU A 27 -7.00 -5.43 -2.35
C LEU A 27 -5.49 -5.44 -2.60
N THR A 28 -5.07 -5.31 -3.86
CA THR A 28 -3.65 -5.21 -4.22
C THR A 28 -3.03 -3.94 -3.65
N ALA A 29 -3.72 -2.80 -3.76
CA ALA A 29 -3.29 -1.55 -3.15
C ALA A 29 -3.21 -1.67 -1.61
N TRP A 30 -4.18 -2.32 -0.98
CA TRP A 30 -4.17 -2.59 0.45
C TRP A 30 -2.94 -3.40 0.88
N GLY A 31 -2.62 -4.47 0.16
CA GLY A 31 -1.42 -5.28 0.41
C GLY A 31 -0.13 -4.45 0.34
N GLY A 32 0.00 -3.60 -0.69
CA GLY A 32 1.14 -2.69 -0.82
C GLY A 32 1.27 -1.70 0.34
N ILE A 33 0.17 -1.10 0.79
CA ILE A 33 0.14 -0.21 1.96
C ILE A 33 0.59 -0.94 3.22
N LYS A 34 0.07 -2.15 3.45
CA LYS A 34 0.42 -2.96 4.63
C LYS A 34 1.88 -3.39 4.64
N HIS A 35 2.41 -3.80 3.49
CA HIS A 35 3.82 -4.12 3.34
C HIS A 35 4.70 -2.92 3.65
N SER A 36 4.42 -1.76 3.03
CA SER A 36 5.16 -0.53 3.28
C SER A 36 5.12 -0.13 4.76
N LEU A 37 3.95 -0.15 5.39
CA LEU A 37 3.82 0.16 6.81
C LEU A 37 4.61 -0.81 7.70
N GLY A 38 4.55 -2.11 7.40
CA GLY A 38 5.30 -3.14 8.13
C GLY A 38 6.81 -2.98 7.98
N TYR A 39 7.28 -2.67 6.77
CA TYR A 39 8.67 -2.39 6.47
C TYR A 39 9.20 -1.19 7.27
N HIS A 40 8.52 -0.04 7.19
CA HIS A 40 8.93 1.15 7.95
C HIS A 40 8.91 0.90 9.46
N LYS A 41 7.90 0.18 9.97
CA LYS A 41 7.85 -0.19 11.38
C LYS A 41 9.03 -1.08 11.78
N ALA A 42 9.40 -2.06 10.94
CA ALA A 42 10.53 -2.92 11.22
C ALA A 42 11.86 -2.14 11.22
N LEU A 43 12.02 -1.15 10.33
CA LEU A 43 13.18 -0.26 10.35
C LEU A 43 13.25 0.54 11.66
N ASP A 44 12.13 1.13 12.08
CA ASP A 44 12.01 1.90 13.32
C ASP A 44 12.29 1.02 14.56
N ASP A 45 11.70 -0.18 14.63
CA ASP A 45 11.87 -1.11 15.75
C ASP A 45 13.34 -1.63 15.88
N HIS A 46 14.15 -1.50 14.83
CA HIS A 46 15.55 -1.91 14.78
C HIS A 46 16.54 -0.74 14.69
N ASP A 47 16.09 0.51 14.85
CA ASP A 47 16.91 1.73 14.67
C ASP A 47 17.69 1.77 13.34
N ILE A 48 17.14 1.15 12.29
CA ILE A 48 17.75 1.11 10.96
C ILE A 48 17.25 2.33 10.19
N THR A 49 18.18 3.20 9.80
CA THR A 49 17.86 4.26 8.83
C THR A 49 17.94 3.66 7.43
N PRO A 50 16.90 3.78 6.60
CA PRO A 50 16.97 3.28 5.23
C PRO A 50 18.06 4.05 4.49
N ASP A 51 19.07 3.32 3.99
CA ASP A 51 20.09 3.92 3.13
C ASP A 51 19.40 4.58 1.93
N GLN A 52 19.65 5.88 1.72
CA GLN A 52 19.06 6.67 0.62
C GLN A 52 19.61 6.30 -0.77
N ASP A 53 20.39 5.21 -0.89
CA ASP A 53 21.27 4.96 -2.04
C ASP A 53 20.62 4.18 -3.20
N THR A 54 19.30 3.95 -3.22
CA THR A 54 18.67 3.15 -4.29
C THR A 54 17.63 3.89 -5.16
N GLN A 55 17.60 5.23 -5.15
CA GLN A 55 16.72 6.00 -6.06
C GLN A 55 17.43 6.70 -7.24
N ASN A 56 18.75 6.52 -7.43
CA ASN A 56 19.52 7.20 -8.49
C ASN A 56 20.16 6.26 -9.53
N GLN A 57 19.51 5.13 -9.89
CA GLN A 57 20.05 4.20 -10.91
C GLN A 57 19.19 3.96 -12.16
N ASP A 58 18.13 4.72 -12.41
CA ASP A 58 17.40 4.67 -13.68
C ASP A 58 17.40 6.02 -14.42
N SER A 59 18.59 6.60 -14.58
CA SER A 59 18.83 7.70 -15.51
C SER A 59 20.24 7.59 -16.11
N GLN A 60 20.43 6.58 -16.95
CA GLN A 60 21.49 6.54 -17.98
C GLN A 60 20.91 6.09 -19.31
#